data_AF-A0A1I0PM60-F1
#
_entry.id   AF-A0A1I0PM60-F1
#
_cell.length_a   1.000
_cell.length_b   1.000
_cell.length_c   1.000
_cell.angle_alpha   90.00
_cell.angle_beta   90.00
_cell.angle_gamma   90.00
#
_symmetry.space_group_name_H-M   'P 1'
#
loop_
_entity.id
_entity.type
_entity.pdbx_description
1 polymer ?
#
loop_
_entity_poly.entity_id
_entity_poly.type
_entity_poly.pdbx_seq_one_letter_code
_entity_poly.pdbx_strand_id
1 'polypeptide(L)'
;MRQSTFRNIAHVVLACAALAACDAPQVVNTFEPTSQVVPGVMAAAPVEERDAFARQFLNGIQASSIAQSRELCGYFVLSRGQLIATPPRRGTEASCDYGPIPIGTVASYHTHGSYGAQYDNEVPSGFDLISAIDVQFDDYVSTPGGRLWRVDGKTGTATQLCGLGCLVSDPNFVPRDEGNVRPVYTVATLRRRQEL
;
A
#
# COMPACT_ATOMS: atom_id res chain seq x y z
N MET A 1 -1.55 -38.32 58.23
CA MET A 1 -2.39 -39.46 58.63
C MET A 1 -3.42 -39.67 57.53
N ARG A 2 -3.30 -40.79 56.78
CA ARG A 2 -4.33 -41.53 55.98
C ARG A 2 -5.23 -40.73 55.00
N GLN A 3 -5.54 -41.18 53.78
CA GLN A 3 -5.33 -42.46 53.11
C GLN A 3 -5.62 -42.27 51.60
N SER A 4 -4.88 -43.02 50.80
CA SER A 4 -5.08 -43.23 49.37
C SER A 4 -6.21 -44.24 49.09
N THR A 5 -6.53 -44.39 47.79
CA THR A 5 -7.13 -45.54 47.08
C THR A 5 -8.65 -45.50 46.80
N PHE A 6 -9.24 -46.06 45.73
CA PHE A 6 -8.84 -46.97 44.64
C PHE A 6 -9.65 -46.66 43.36
N ARG A 7 -9.10 -47.12 42.22
CA ARG A 7 -9.67 -47.21 40.85
C ARG A 7 -11.07 -47.84 40.78
N ASN A 8 -11.84 -47.45 39.77
CA ASN A 8 -12.57 -48.42 38.94
C ASN A 8 -12.65 -47.97 37.48
N ILE A 9 -12.30 -48.93 36.64
CA ILE A 9 -12.24 -48.92 35.18
C ILE A 9 -13.60 -49.43 34.69
N ALA A 10 -14.21 -48.76 33.71
CA ALA A 10 -15.27 -49.34 32.90
C ALA A 10 -15.07 -48.95 31.43
N HIS A 11 -15.01 -50.00 30.62
CA HIS A 11 -14.64 -50.08 29.23
C HIS A 11 -15.74 -49.64 28.23
N VAL A 12 -15.28 -49.22 27.03
CA VAL A 12 -15.89 -49.44 25.69
C VAL A 12 -17.12 -48.54 25.39
N VAL A 13 -17.13 -47.74 24.32
CA VAL A 13 -17.35 -48.17 22.92
C VAL A 13 -16.53 -47.34 21.93
N LEU A 14 -15.84 -48.07 21.06
CA LEU A 14 -15.19 -47.63 19.83
C LEU A 14 -16.27 -47.27 18.79
N ALA A 15 -16.31 -46.01 18.33
CA ALA A 15 -17.08 -45.63 17.15
C ALA A 15 -16.11 -45.31 16.01
N CYS A 16 -15.94 -46.27 15.10
CA CYS A 16 -15.27 -46.08 13.83
C CYS A 16 -16.08 -45.13 12.94
N ALA A 17 -15.61 -43.91 12.74
CA ALA A 17 -16.04 -43.07 11.62
C ALA A 17 -15.00 -43.18 10.50
N ALA A 18 -15.17 -44.17 9.62
CA ALA A 18 -14.46 -44.22 8.35
C ALA A 18 -15.22 -43.31 7.36
N LEU A 19 -14.77 -42.06 7.23
CA LEU A 19 -15.13 -41.22 6.10
C LEU A 19 -14.01 -41.33 5.07
N ALA A 20 -14.25 -42.19 4.09
CA ALA A 20 -13.57 -42.14 2.80
C ALA A 20 -14.14 -40.96 2.02
N ALA A 21 -13.31 -39.98 1.66
CA ALA A 21 -13.60 -39.07 0.56
C ALA A 21 -12.33 -38.36 0.06
N CYS A 22 -11.97 -38.73 -1.16
CA CYS A 22 -11.35 -37.92 -2.21
C CYS A 22 -9.88 -37.49 -2.00
N ASP A 23 -8.97 -38.29 -2.57
CA ASP A 23 -7.74 -37.79 -3.16
C ASP A 23 -8.06 -36.59 -4.06
N ALA A 24 -7.73 -35.40 -3.59
CA ALA A 24 -7.69 -34.23 -4.45
C ALA A 24 -6.51 -34.42 -5.42
N PRO A 25 -6.73 -34.35 -6.75
CA PRO A 25 -5.62 -34.33 -7.68
C PRO A 25 -4.76 -33.12 -7.34
N GLN A 26 -3.51 -33.39 -6.94
CA GLN A 26 -2.47 -32.37 -6.82
C GLN A 26 -2.28 -31.81 -8.23
N VAL A 27 -2.86 -30.65 -8.52
CA VAL A 27 -2.47 -29.87 -9.68
C VAL A 27 -1.08 -29.33 -9.34
N VAL A 28 -0.07 -30.15 -9.64
CA VAL A 28 1.31 -29.70 -9.79
C VAL A 28 1.32 -28.79 -11.00
N ASN A 29 1.04 -27.51 -10.79
CA ASN A 29 1.51 -26.48 -11.70
C ASN A 29 3.02 -26.40 -11.50
N THR A 30 3.76 -27.21 -12.25
CA THR A 30 5.17 -26.95 -12.55
C THR A 30 5.23 -25.70 -13.41
N PHE A 31 5.01 -24.53 -12.81
CA PHE A 31 5.61 -23.31 -13.31
C PHE A 31 7.03 -23.32 -12.77
N GLU A 32 7.95 -23.84 -13.57
CA GLU A 32 9.33 -23.38 -13.46
C GLU A 32 9.32 -21.88 -13.80
N PRO A 33 9.65 -20.97 -12.88
CA PRO A 33 10.24 -19.74 -13.34
C PRO A 33 11.64 -20.14 -13.78
N THR A 34 11.88 -20.21 -15.09
CA THR A 34 13.24 -20.02 -15.58
C THR A 34 13.64 -18.61 -15.17
N SER A 35 14.11 -18.49 -13.93
CA SER A 35 14.74 -17.32 -13.37
C SER A 35 16.11 -17.25 -14.02
N GLN A 36 16.11 -16.80 -15.27
CA GLN A 36 17.30 -16.34 -15.96
C GLN A 36 17.75 -15.08 -15.19
N VAL A 37 18.55 -15.28 -14.15
CA VAL A 37 19.26 -14.21 -13.48
C VAL A 37 20.27 -13.68 -14.50
N VAL A 38 19.89 -12.64 -15.22
CA VAL A 38 20.82 -11.84 -16.02
C VAL A 38 21.68 -11.06 -15.02
N PRO A 39 22.99 -11.32 -14.91
CA PRO A 39 23.84 -10.56 -14.01
C PRO A 39 24.07 -9.18 -14.63
N GLY A 40 23.76 -8.10 -13.91
CA GLY A 40 24.32 -6.78 -14.22
C GLY A 40 23.35 -5.60 -14.39
N VAL A 41 22.05 -5.77 -14.20
CA VAL A 41 21.14 -4.65 -13.95
C VAL A 41 20.63 -4.81 -12.54
N MET A 42 20.85 -3.82 -11.67
CA MET A 42 20.12 -3.75 -10.39
C MET A 42 18.64 -3.60 -10.76
N ALA A 43 17.93 -4.72 -10.90
CA ALA A 43 16.50 -4.70 -11.16
C ALA A 43 15.85 -3.96 -10.00
N ALA A 44 15.05 -2.94 -10.32
CA ALA A 44 14.20 -2.31 -9.32
C ALA A 44 13.37 -3.40 -8.62
N ALA A 45 13.07 -3.24 -7.33
CA ALA A 45 12.22 -4.18 -6.62
C ALA A 45 10.89 -4.37 -7.39
N PRO A 46 10.34 -5.60 -7.44
CA PRO A 46 9.05 -5.86 -8.06
C PRO A 46 7.98 -4.86 -7.59
N VAL A 47 7.03 -4.55 -8.48
CA VAL A 47 5.96 -3.59 -8.19
C VAL A 47 5.18 -3.99 -6.94
N GLU A 48 4.90 -5.28 -6.77
CA GLU A 48 4.15 -5.82 -5.64
C GLU A 48 4.91 -5.64 -4.32
N GLU A 49 6.24 -5.77 -4.34
CA GLU A 49 7.09 -5.51 -3.19
C GLU A 49 7.08 -4.02 -2.82
N ARG A 50 7.16 -3.13 -3.83
CA ARG A 50 7.08 -1.68 -3.63
C ARG A 50 5.70 -1.27 -3.10
N ASP A 51 4.62 -1.85 -3.60
CA ASP A 51 3.25 -1.58 -3.15
C ASP A 51 3.06 -1.99 -1.68
N ALA A 52 3.59 -3.16 -1.29
CA ALA A 52 3.54 -3.62 0.10
C ALA A 52 4.37 -2.73 1.03
N PHE A 53 5.58 -2.35 0.60
CA PHE A 53 6.44 -1.44 1.33
C PHE A 53 5.79 -0.06 1.52
N ALA A 54 5.24 0.50 0.44
CA ALA A 54 4.54 1.78 0.45
C ALA A 54 3.36 1.76 1.43
N ARG A 55 2.53 0.71 1.39
CA ARG A 55 1.39 0.54 2.29
C ARG A 55 1.84 0.57 3.76
N GLN A 56 2.83 -0.23 4.11
CA GLN A 56 3.32 -0.29 5.49
C GLN A 56 3.92 1.05 5.93
N PHE A 57 4.75 1.66 5.09
CA PHE A 57 5.44 2.91 5.41
C PHE A 57 4.46 4.07 5.56
N LEU A 58 3.58 4.28 4.58
CA LEU A 58 2.59 5.37 4.60
C LEU A 58 1.61 5.22 5.76
N ASN A 59 1.19 3.99 6.08
CA ASN A 59 0.38 3.75 7.27
C ASN A 59 1.07 4.19 8.57
N GLY A 60 2.38 3.98 8.66
CA GLY A 60 3.20 4.33 9.82
C GLY A 60 3.36 5.84 10.04
N ILE A 61 3.27 6.66 8.98
CA ILE A 61 3.45 8.11 9.07
C ILE A 61 2.15 8.92 9.01
N GLN A 62 1.03 8.29 8.60
CA GLN A 62 -0.21 9.01 8.34
C GLN A 62 -0.75 9.75 9.57
N ALA A 63 -0.73 9.12 10.75
CA ALA A 63 -1.20 9.75 11.98
C ALA A 63 -0.49 11.08 12.28
N SER A 64 0.82 11.15 11.99
CA SER A 64 1.62 12.37 12.16
C SER A 64 1.25 13.43 11.11
N SER A 65 1.00 13.01 9.86
CA SER A 65 0.59 13.90 8.77
C SER A 65 -0.77 14.54 9.05
N ILE A 66 -1.74 13.73 9.46
CA ILE A 66 -3.09 14.17 9.85
C ILE A 66 -3.02 15.14 11.03
N ALA A 67 -2.33 14.77 12.12
CA ALA A 67 -2.29 15.60 13.33
C ALA A 67 -1.66 16.99 13.10
N GLN A 68 -0.81 17.12 12.07
CA GLN A 68 -0.16 18.37 11.73
C GLN A 68 -0.87 19.12 10.60
N SER A 69 -1.84 18.50 9.92
CA SER A 69 -2.45 19.01 8.70
C SER A 69 -1.39 19.36 7.64
N ARG A 70 -0.42 18.46 7.44
CA ARG A 70 0.69 18.64 6.48
C ARG A 70 0.96 17.38 5.69
N GLU A 71 1.33 17.57 4.43
CA GLU A 71 1.94 16.52 3.63
C GLU A 71 3.29 16.12 4.20
N LEU A 72 3.57 14.82 4.18
CA LEU A 72 4.87 14.25 4.46
C LEU A 72 5.35 13.54 3.20
N CYS A 73 6.51 13.93 2.67
CA CYS A 73 7.00 13.40 1.40
C CYS A 73 8.44 12.90 1.45
N GLY A 74 8.81 12.08 0.47
CA GLY A 74 10.17 11.58 0.30
C GLY A 74 10.29 10.54 -0.80
N TYR A 75 11.32 9.71 -0.72
CA TYR A 75 11.65 8.72 -1.74
C TYR A 75 11.80 7.32 -1.15
N PHE A 76 11.42 6.33 -1.93
CA PHE A 76 11.84 4.94 -1.76
C PHE A 76 13.05 4.67 -2.64
N VAL A 77 14.10 4.13 -2.03
CA VAL A 77 15.40 3.90 -2.65
C VAL A 77 15.73 2.41 -2.55
N LEU A 78 16.17 1.83 -3.66
CA LEU A 78 16.73 0.49 -3.67
C LEU A 78 18.23 0.56 -3.38
N SER A 79 18.62 0.17 -2.16
CA SER A 79 20.00 0.18 -1.71
C SER A 79 20.44 -1.23 -1.33
N ARG A 80 21.47 -1.75 -2.01
CA ARG A 80 22.00 -3.13 -1.79
C ARG A 80 20.90 -4.20 -1.84
N GLY A 81 19.95 -4.04 -2.77
CA GLY A 81 18.84 -4.98 -2.95
C GLY A 81 17.72 -4.85 -1.92
N GLN A 82 17.71 -3.80 -1.09
CA GLN A 82 16.65 -3.56 -0.10
C GLN A 82 15.97 -2.22 -0.36
N LEU A 83 14.63 -2.20 -0.25
CA LEU A 83 13.86 -0.97 -0.21
C LEU A 83 14.05 -0.27 1.13
N ILE A 84 14.45 0.99 1.07
CA ILE A 84 14.51 1.91 2.21
C ILE A 84 13.75 3.19 1.87
N ALA A 85 13.23 3.88 2.88
CA ALA A 85 12.64 5.21 2.72
C ALA A 85 13.61 6.29 3.21
N THR A 86 13.66 7.42 2.50
CA THR A 86 14.27 8.63 3.06
C THR A 86 13.44 9.11 4.25
N PRO A 87 14.04 9.82 5.23
CA PRO A 87 13.27 10.50 6.26
C PRO A 87 12.19 11.41 5.65
N PRO A 88 10.94 11.40 6.16
CA PRO A 88 9.89 12.26 5.62
C PRO A 88 10.24 13.74 5.78
N ARG A 89 10.14 14.49 4.69
CA ARG A 89 10.18 15.95 4.69
C ARG A 89 8.78 16.49 5.00
N ARG A 90 8.73 17.59 5.74
CA ARG A 90 7.48 18.27 6.06
C ARG A 90 7.14 19.25 4.95
N GLY A 91 5.97 19.07 4.37
CA GLY A 91 5.37 19.98 3.40
C GLY A 91 4.49 21.04 4.06
N THR A 92 3.62 21.62 3.23
CA THR A 92 2.48 22.45 3.60
C THR A 92 1.22 21.59 3.69
N GLU A 93 0.05 22.21 3.77
CA GLU A 93 -1.24 21.50 3.75
C GLU A 93 -1.52 20.77 2.42
N ALA A 94 -0.97 21.27 1.31
CA ALA A 94 -1.30 20.81 -0.04
C ALA A 94 -0.08 20.82 -1.01
N SER A 95 1.14 20.75 -0.46
CA SER A 95 2.35 20.62 -1.27
C SER A 95 3.53 20.16 -0.43
N CYS A 96 4.51 19.53 -1.07
CA CYS A 96 5.76 19.16 -0.42
C CYS A 96 6.97 19.38 -1.34
N ASP A 97 8.03 19.95 -0.79
CA ASP A 97 9.33 19.98 -1.47
C ASP A 97 10.08 18.68 -1.15
N TYR A 98 10.20 17.82 -2.17
CA TYR A 98 10.91 16.54 -2.06
C TYR A 98 12.43 16.73 -2.01
N GLY A 99 12.96 17.77 -2.62
CA GLY A 99 14.40 18.07 -2.69
C GLY A 99 15.16 17.23 -3.70
N PRO A 100 16.47 17.02 -3.47
CA PRO A 100 17.28 16.28 -4.43
C PRO A 100 16.88 14.80 -4.45
N ILE A 101 16.68 14.26 -5.65
CA ILE A 101 16.38 12.84 -5.88
C ILE A 101 17.62 12.00 -5.55
N PRO A 102 17.57 11.09 -4.57
CA PRO A 102 18.69 10.20 -4.27
C PRO A 102 18.98 9.21 -5.40
N ILE A 103 20.24 8.79 -5.50
CA ILE A 103 20.63 7.69 -6.40
C ILE A 103 19.94 6.40 -5.95
N GLY A 104 19.40 5.64 -6.91
CA GLY A 104 18.69 4.40 -6.65
C GLY A 104 17.22 4.60 -6.26
N THR A 105 16.68 5.81 -6.41
CA THR A 105 15.23 6.05 -6.25
C THR A 105 14.44 5.18 -7.21
N VAL A 106 13.42 4.50 -6.68
CA VAL A 106 12.49 3.64 -7.44
C VAL A 106 11.05 4.08 -7.31
N ALA A 107 10.75 4.99 -6.37
CA ALA A 107 9.47 5.66 -6.24
C ALA A 107 9.60 6.90 -5.35
N SER A 108 8.68 7.85 -5.50
CA SER A 108 8.37 8.84 -4.47
C SER A 108 7.19 8.40 -3.62
N TYR A 109 7.01 9.08 -2.50
CA TYR A 109 5.81 8.95 -1.69
C TYR A 109 5.40 10.31 -1.14
N HIS A 110 4.09 10.48 -0.93
CA HIS A 110 3.58 11.50 -0.03
C HIS A 110 2.27 11.11 0.65
N THR A 111 1.98 11.80 1.74
CA THR A 111 0.67 11.80 2.38
C THR A 111 -0.08 13.05 1.98
N HIS A 112 -1.39 12.96 1.80
CA HIS A 112 -2.26 14.11 2.04
C HIS A 112 -2.42 14.29 3.55
N GLY A 113 -2.59 15.54 4.00
CA GLY A 113 -2.66 15.93 5.41
C GLY A 113 -3.92 15.47 6.16
N SER A 114 -4.50 16.34 6.98
CA SER A 114 -5.84 16.09 7.54
C SER A 114 -6.91 16.28 6.47
N TYR A 115 -8.09 15.73 6.71
CA TYR A 115 -9.27 16.01 5.90
C TYR A 115 -9.58 17.53 5.90
N GLY A 116 -9.80 18.09 4.71
CA GLY A 116 -10.22 19.48 4.52
C GLY A 116 -11.36 19.56 3.52
N ALA A 117 -12.54 20.01 3.95
CA ALA A 117 -13.76 19.99 3.13
C ALA A 117 -13.68 20.80 1.82
N GLN A 118 -12.68 21.68 1.70
CA GLN A 118 -12.40 22.49 0.51
C GLN A 118 -11.51 21.79 -0.53
N TYR A 119 -10.99 20.59 -0.24
CA TYR A 119 -10.08 19.86 -1.10
C TYR A 119 -10.67 18.51 -1.53
N ASP A 120 -10.29 18.05 -2.72
CA ASP A 120 -10.48 16.67 -3.14
C ASP A 120 -9.35 15.81 -2.57
N ASN A 121 -9.36 15.61 -1.24
CA ASN A 121 -8.26 14.96 -0.52
C ASN A 121 -8.13 13.46 -0.80
N GLU A 122 -9.06 12.84 -1.54
CA GLU A 122 -9.15 11.38 -1.65
C GLU A 122 -8.58 10.79 -2.94
N VAL A 123 -8.01 11.62 -3.82
CA VAL A 123 -7.36 11.20 -5.08
C VAL A 123 -6.09 12.02 -5.33
N PRO A 124 -5.08 11.46 -6.02
CA PRO A 124 -3.89 12.22 -6.42
C PRO A 124 -4.24 13.49 -7.22
N SER A 125 -3.37 14.49 -7.15
CA SER A 125 -3.43 15.68 -7.99
C SER A 125 -3.08 15.37 -9.44
N GLY A 126 -3.60 16.14 -10.39
CA GLY A 126 -3.13 16.05 -11.78
C GLY A 126 -1.63 16.36 -11.92
N PHE A 127 -1.05 17.13 -11.00
CA PHE A 127 0.38 17.44 -10.96
C PHE A 127 1.20 16.22 -10.53
N ASP A 128 0.69 15.36 -9.64
CA ASP A 128 1.37 14.14 -9.20
C ASP A 128 1.61 13.21 -10.39
N LEU A 129 0.60 13.03 -11.25
CA LEU A 129 0.71 12.22 -12.46
C LEU A 129 1.73 12.79 -13.44
N ILE A 130 1.73 14.11 -13.64
CA ILE A 130 2.69 14.77 -14.54
C ILE A 130 4.11 14.63 -13.99
N SER A 131 4.31 14.90 -12.70
CA SER A 131 5.61 14.79 -12.04
C SER A 131 6.15 13.36 -12.08
N ALA A 132 5.30 12.34 -11.84
CA ALA A 132 5.71 10.94 -11.90
C ALA A 132 6.18 10.53 -13.31
N ILE A 133 5.52 11.05 -14.36
CA ILE A 133 5.98 10.92 -15.74
C ILE A 133 7.34 11.61 -15.91
N ASP A 134 7.48 12.87 -15.48
CA ASP A 134 8.72 13.62 -15.71
C ASP A 134 9.94 12.96 -15.05
N VAL A 135 9.77 12.37 -13.86
CA VAL A 135 10.85 11.69 -13.12
C VAL A 135 11.00 10.21 -13.48
N GLN A 136 10.05 9.62 -14.21
CA GLN A 136 10.05 8.24 -14.72
C GLN A 136 10.11 7.15 -13.63
N PHE A 137 9.56 7.42 -12.45
CA PHE A 137 9.32 6.42 -11.40
C PHE A 137 7.96 6.62 -10.75
N ASP A 138 7.49 5.59 -10.04
CA ASP A 138 6.14 5.59 -9.47
C ASP A 138 6.02 6.56 -8.28
N ASP A 139 4.81 7.09 -8.04
CA ASP A 139 4.51 7.87 -6.84
C ASP A 139 3.42 7.20 -6.01
N TYR A 140 3.58 7.17 -4.68
CA TYR A 140 2.62 6.58 -3.76
C TYR A 140 1.95 7.63 -2.90
N VAL A 141 0.62 7.64 -2.90
CA VAL A 141 -0.19 8.67 -2.23
C VAL A 141 -1.13 8.04 -1.21
N SER A 142 -1.04 8.44 0.06
CA SER A 142 -2.04 8.08 1.08
C SER A 142 -2.98 9.24 1.40
N THR A 143 -4.27 8.96 1.57
CA THR A 143 -5.31 9.97 1.77
C THR A 143 -5.89 9.95 3.19
N PRO A 144 -6.54 11.04 3.67
CA PRO A 144 -7.13 11.11 5.02
C PRO A 144 -8.24 10.08 5.26
N GLY A 145 -8.98 9.68 4.22
CA GLY A 145 -9.94 8.57 4.27
C GLY A 145 -9.26 7.20 4.40
N GLY A 146 -7.93 7.13 4.33
CA GLY A 146 -7.14 5.92 4.46
C GLY A 146 -6.95 5.15 3.15
N ARG A 147 -7.18 5.77 1.99
CA ARG A 147 -6.88 5.14 0.70
C ARG A 147 -5.37 5.13 0.44
N LEU A 148 -4.96 4.22 -0.43
CA LEU A 148 -3.61 4.20 -1.00
C LEU A 148 -3.71 4.16 -2.52
N TRP A 149 -2.93 5.02 -3.16
CA TRP A 149 -2.80 5.11 -4.61
C TRP A 149 -1.36 4.86 -5.03
N ARG A 150 -1.20 4.30 -6.24
CA ARG A 150 0.05 4.34 -6.99
C ARG A 150 -0.17 5.08 -8.29
N VAL A 151 0.66 6.06 -8.56
CA VAL A 151 0.80 6.72 -9.85
C VAL A 151 1.93 6.03 -10.60
N ASP A 152 1.63 5.42 -11.73
CA ASP A 152 2.63 4.77 -12.58
C ASP A 152 3.45 5.83 -13.34
N GLY A 153 4.75 5.86 -13.12
CA GLY A 153 5.65 6.87 -13.70
C GLY A 153 5.92 6.71 -15.20
N LYS A 154 5.49 5.60 -15.81
CA LYS A 154 5.64 5.38 -17.27
C LYS A 154 4.40 5.83 -18.03
N THR A 155 3.23 5.63 -17.44
CA THR A 155 1.94 5.81 -18.10
C THR A 155 1.18 7.04 -17.60
N GLY A 156 1.51 7.58 -16.43
CA GLY A 156 0.73 8.63 -15.78
C GLY A 156 -0.65 8.13 -15.35
N THR A 157 -0.76 6.87 -14.94
CA THR A 157 -2.02 6.26 -14.49
C THR A 157 -2.00 6.13 -12.98
N ALA A 158 -2.95 6.77 -12.30
CA ALA A 158 -3.20 6.52 -10.88
C ALA A 158 -4.10 5.30 -10.73
N THR A 159 -3.69 4.34 -9.91
CA THR A 159 -4.44 3.13 -9.56
C THR A 159 -4.62 3.07 -8.05
N GLN A 160 -5.85 2.85 -7.60
CA GLN A 160 -6.15 2.63 -6.20
C GLN A 160 -5.67 1.24 -5.79
N LEU A 161 -4.72 1.18 -4.86
CA LEU A 161 -4.22 -0.07 -4.31
C LEU A 161 -5.10 -0.58 -3.16
N CYS A 162 -5.74 0.33 -2.41
CA CYS A 162 -6.78 -0.02 -1.45
C CYS A 162 -7.71 1.15 -1.08
N GLY A 163 -8.90 0.75 -0.58
CA GLY A 163 -10.06 1.59 -0.24
C GLY A 163 -9.95 2.42 1.03
N LEU A 164 -11.07 3.07 1.38
CA LEU A 164 -11.26 3.75 2.66
C LEU A 164 -10.95 2.82 3.83
N GLY A 165 -10.32 3.36 4.88
CA GLY A 165 -9.95 2.64 6.10
C GLY A 165 -8.84 1.58 5.91
N CYS A 166 -8.18 1.52 4.75
CA CYS A 166 -7.06 0.62 4.54
C CYS A 166 -5.81 1.04 5.34
N LEU A 167 -5.56 2.35 5.39
CA LEU A 167 -4.56 2.99 6.23
C LEU A 167 -5.25 3.77 7.36
N VAL A 168 -4.49 4.23 8.36
CA VAL A 168 -4.97 5.06 9.48
C VAL A 168 -5.79 6.25 8.98
N SER A 169 -7.11 6.26 9.13
CA SER A 169 -7.92 7.39 8.68
C SER A 169 -7.88 8.57 9.66
N ASP A 170 -8.09 9.78 9.14
CA ASP A 170 -8.37 10.95 9.96
C ASP A 170 -9.70 10.72 10.73
N PRO A 171 -9.71 10.85 12.07
CA PRO A 171 -10.94 10.71 12.85
C PRO A 171 -12.02 11.73 12.48
N ASN A 172 -11.65 12.84 11.85
CA ASN A 172 -12.57 13.88 11.36
C ASN A 172 -12.92 13.71 9.87
N PHE A 173 -12.50 12.61 9.23
CA PHE A 173 -12.85 12.35 7.84
C PHE A 173 -14.38 12.28 7.67
N VAL A 174 -14.90 13.11 6.77
CA VAL A 174 -16.30 13.08 6.38
C VAL A 174 -16.38 12.65 4.91
N PRO A 175 -16.90 11.44 4.63
CA PRO A 175 -17.11 10.96 3.26
C PRO A 175 -17.89 11.99 2.43
N ARG A 176 -17.31 12.43 1.31
CA ARG A 176 -17.99 13.31 0.35
C ARG A 176 -17.81 12.74 -1.05
N ASP A 177 -18.92 12.34 -1.66
CA ASP A 177 -18.91 11.83 -3.03
C ASP A 177 -18.00 10.59 -3.23
N GLU A 178 -17.72 9.84 -2.15
CA GLU A 178 -16.78 8.71 -2.17
C GLU A 178 -17.17 7.60 -3.15
N GLY A 179 -18.47 7.47 -3.45
CA GLY A 179 -18.99 6.51 -4.42
C GLY A 179 -18.60 6.82 -5.86
N ASN A 180 -18.21 8.08 -6.16
CA ASN A 180 -17.76 8.51 -7.48
C ASN A 180 -16.22 8.54 -7.62
N VAL A 181 -15.49 8.21 -6.55
CA VAL A 181 -14.05 7.96 -6.63
C VAL A 181 -13.82 6.67 -7.40
N ARG A 182 -13.21 6.78 -8.59
CA ARG A 182 -12.94 5.66 -9.48
C ARG A 182 -11.64 4.98 -9.10
N PRO A 183 -11.50 3.65 -9.25
CA PRO A 183 -10.27 2.96 -8.89
C PRO A 183 -9.07 3.32 -9.79
N VAL A 184 -9.30 3.98 -10.93
CA VAL A 184 -8.25 4.36 -11.89
C VAL A 184 -8.51 5.75 -12.43
N TYR A 185 -7.44 6.54 -12.54
CA TYR A 185 -7.45 7.84 -13.21
C TYR A 185 -6.23 8.04 -14.13
N THR A 186 -6.46 8.77 -15.22
CA THR A 186 -5.44 9.42 -16.04
C THR A 186 -5.41 10.93 -15.76
N VAL A 187 -4.37 11.62 -16.25
CA VAL A 187 -4.26 13.09 -16.18
C VAL A 187 -5.54 13.78 -16.65
N ALA A 188 -6.09 13.33 -17.79
CA ALA A 188 -7.29 13.92 -18.36
C ALA A 188 -8.55 13.71 -17.49
N THR A 189 -8.66 12.56 -16.81
CA THR A 189 -9.79 12.30 -15.91
C THR A 189 -9.68 13.03 -14.58
N LEU A 190 -8.47 13.21 -14.04
CA LEU A 190 -8.27 13.97 -12.79
C LEU A 190 -8.50 15.46 -12.99
N ARG A 191 -8.00 16.05 -14.09
CA ARG A 191 -8.29 17.45 -14.44
C ARG A 191 -9.79 17.73 -14.45
N ARG A 192 -10.57 16.88 -15.13
CA ARG A 192 -12.04 17.01 -15.14
C ARG A 192 -12.70 16.88 -13.77
N ARG A 193 -12.10 16.12 -12.84
CA ARG A 193 -12.62 15.97 -11.46
C ARG A 193 -12.29 17.20 -10.62
N GLN A 194 -11.10 17.77 -10.82
CA GLN A 194 -10.54 18.86 -10.03
C GLN A 194 -10.94 20.26 -10.54
N GLU A 195 -11.53 20.34 -11.74
CA GLU A 195 -12.12 21.56 -12.32
C GLU A 195 -13.59 21.80 -11.90
N LEU A 196 -14.17 20.93 -11.07
CA LEU A 196 -15.52 21.03 -10.50
C LEU A 196 -15.49 21.69 -9.12
#